data_AF-A0A0L0G7K7-F1
#
_entry.id   AF-A0A0L0G7K7-F1
#
_cell.length_a   1.000
_cell.length_b   1.000
_cell.length_c   1.000
_cell.angle_alpha   90.00
_cell.angle_beta   90.00
_cell.angle_gamma   90.00
#
_symmetry.space_group_name_H-M   'P 1'
#
loop_
_entity.id
_entity.type
_entity.pdbx_description
1 polymer ?
#
loop_
_entity_poly.entity_id
_entity_poly.type
_entity_poly.pdbx_seq_one_letter_code
_entity_poly.pdbx_strand_id
1 'polypeptide(L)' 'MPLLNVAETPNDLFLILEYAPGGDLYDYVEKEGAVPEKKAKKLFCQILSAVLYCHQLNVAHRDIKPGR' A
#
# COMPACT_ATOMS: atom_id res chain seq x y z
N MET A 1 5.23 2.27 -2.60
CA MET A 1 6.18 1.25 -3.06
C MET A 1 6.33 1.39 -4.57
N PRO A 2 7.40 2.03 -5.06
CA PRO A 2 7.67 2.19 -6.48
C PRO A 2 8.05 0.85 -7.13
N LEU A 3 7.70 0.70 -8.41
CA LEU A 3 8.17 -0.37 -9.28
C LEU A 3 9.60 -0.04 -9.73
N LEU A 4 10.54 -0.92 -9.39
CA LEU A 4 11.96 -0.74 -9.68
C LEU A 4 12.36 -1.39 -11.00
N ASN A 5 11.84 -2.58 -11.28
CA ASN A 5 12.11 -3.31 -12.51
C ASN A 5 11.00 -4.34 -12.82
N VAL A 6 10.99 -4.86 -14.04
CA VAL A 6 10.13 -5.94 -14.50
C VAL A 6 11.00 -7.01 -15.15
N ALA A 7 10.78 -8.27 -14.79
CA ALA A 7 11.40 -9.42 -15.43
C ALA A 7 10.33 -10.40 -15.91
N GLU A 8 10.60 -11.11 -16.98
CA GLU A 8 9.65 -12.04 -17.60
C GLU A 8 10.31 -13.37 -17.96
N THR A 9 9.51 -14.43 -17.89
CA THR A 9 9.78 -15.74 -18.49
C THR A 9 8.64 -16.02 -19.49
N PRO A 10 8.70 -17.10 -20.29
CA PRO A 10 7.60 -17.42 -21.19
C PRO A 10 6.22 -17.61 -20.51
N ASN A 11 6.20 -17.90 -19.20
CA ASN A 11 4.96 -18.19 -18.46
C ASN A 11 4.66 -17.22 -17.31
N ASP A 12 5.65 -16.43 -16.87
CA ASP A 12 5.55 -15.65 -15.63
C ASP A 12 6.03 -14.20 -15.81
N LEU A 13 5.38 -13.30 -15.07
CA LEU A 13 5.75 -11.89 -14.95
C LEU A 13 6.15 -11.59 -13.50
N PHE A 14 7.34 -11.04 -13.32
CA PHE A 14 7.89 -10.65 -12.02
C PHE A 14 7.96 -9.13 -11.92
N LEU A 15 7.27 -8.57 -10.92
CA LEU A 15 7.34 -7.15 -10.58
C LEU A 15 8.31 -6.94 -9.42
N ILE A 16 9.44 -6.29 -9.68
CA ILE A 16 10.44 -5.98 -8.66
C ILE A 16 10.10 -4.61 -8.06
N LEU A 17 9.76 -4.61 -6.77
CA LEU A 17 9.26 -3.45 -6.03
C LEU A 17 10.22 -3.09 -4.88
N GLU A 18 10.19 -1.85 -4.40
CA GLU A 18 10.95 -1.45 -3.20
C GLU A 18 10.54 -2.29 -1.98
N TYR A 19 11.51 -2.79 -1.21
CA TYR A 19 11.21 -3.57 -0.01
C TYR A 19 10.75 -2.68 1.15
N ALA A 20 9.57 -2.96 1.71
CA ALA A 20 9.05 -2.31 2.91
C ALA A 20 9.21 -3.24 4.14
N PRO A 21 10.23 -3.04 5.00
CA PRO A 21 10.54 -3.97 6.09
C PRO A 21 9.53 -3.95 7.26
N GLY A 22 8.58 -3.01 7.25
CA GLY A 22 7.62 -2.80 8.34
C GLY A 22 6.40 -3.72 8.33
N GLY A 23 6.26 -4.58 7.32
CA GLY A 23 5.03 -5.33 7.08
C GLY A 23 3.91 -4.46 6.51
N ASP A 24 2.71 -5.02 6.43
CA ASP A 24 1.53 -4.27 6.01
C ASP A 24 0.80 -3.60 7.19
N LEU A 25 -0.27 -2.85 6.89
CA LEU A 25 -1.02 -2.14 7.92
C LEU A 25 -1.83 -3.09 8.81
N TYR A 26 -2.18 -4.27 8.32
CA TYR A 26 -2.85 -5.29 9.14
C TYR A 26 -1.88 -5.88 10.17
N ASP A 27 -0.67 -6.27 9.77
CA ASP A 27 0.38 -6.75 10.68
C ASP A 27 0.62 -5.73 11.79
N TYR A 28 0.66 -4.45 11.40
CA TYR A 28 0.81 -3.34 12.32
C TYR A 28 -0.37 -3.23 13.32
N VAL A 29 -1.61 -3.33 12.86
CA VAL A 29 -2.81 -3.27 13.74
C VAL A 29 -2.92 -4.52 14.62
N GLU A 30 -2.59 -5.70 14.11
CA GLU A 30 -2.59 -6.95 14.86
C GLU A 30 -1.59 -6.88 16.02
N LYS A 31 -0.41 -6.30 15.78
CA LYS A 31 0.64 -6.13 16.79
C LYS A 31 0.28 -5.06 17.84
N GLU A 32 -0.23 -3.92 17.42
CA GLU A 32 -0.43 -2.75 18.29
C GLU A 32 -1.84 -2.71 18.93
N GLY A 33 -2.77 -3.53 18.44
CA GLY A 33 -4.18 -3.49 18.81
C GLY A 33 -4.88 -2.24 18.26
N ALA A 34 -5.89 -1.75 19.00
CA ALA A 34 -6.64 -0.56 18.59
C ALA A 34 -5.71 0.67 18.47
N VAL A 35 -5.54 1.16 17.24
CA VAL A 35 -4.66 2.29 16.96
C VAL A 35 -5.31 3.58 17.46
N PRO A 36 -4.62 4.39 18.29
CA PRO A 36 -5.15 5.66 18.77
C PRO A 36 -5.58 6.58 17.63
N GLU A 37 -6.71 7.27 17.79
CA GLU A 37 -7.33 8.10 16.74
C GLU A 37 -6.33 9.07 16.09
N LYS A 38 -5.49 9.73 16.88
CA LYS A 38 -4.46 10.67 16.39
C LYS A 38 -3.49 10.00 15.41
N LYS A 39 -3.13 8.73 15.62
CA LYS A 39 -2.23 7.97 14.75
C LYS A 39 -2.99 7.40 13.55
N ALA A 40 -4.19 6.87 13.78
CA ALA A 40 -5.07 6.38 12.71
C ALA A 40 -5.39 7.48 11.68
N LYS A 41 -5.69 8.71 12.13
CA LYS A 41 -5.92 9.87 11.27
C LYS A 41 -4.74 10.17 10.36
N LYS A 42 -3.51 10.12 10.89
CA LYS A 42 -2.30 10.37 10.09
C LYS A 42 -2.12 9.31 9.00
N LEU A 43 -2.27 8.04 9.34
CA LEU A 43 -2.19 6.93 8.38
C LEU A 43 -3.26 7.07 7.30
N PHE A 44 -4.50 7.37 7.70
CA PHE A 44 -5.61 7.53 6.78
C PHE A 44 -5.42 8.72 5.83
N CYS A 45 -4.89 9.85 6.30
CA CYS A 45 -4.54 10.98 5.44
C CYS A 45 -3.47 10.61 4.40
N GLN A 46 -2.48 9.78 4.75
CA GLN A 46 -1.48 9.31 3.79
C GLN A 46 -2.11 8.43 2.70
N ILE A 47 -3.01 7.52 3.08
CA ILE A 47 -3.77 6.68 2.14
C ILE A 47 -4.60 7.57 1.20
N LEU A 48 -5.37 8.52 1.74
CA LEU A 48 -6.19 9.44 0.94
C LEU A 48 -5.36 10.29 -0.03
N SER A 49 -4.16 10.72 0.37
CA SER A 49 -3.25 11.44 -0.52
C SER A 49 -2.86 10.59 -1.74
N ALA A 50 -2.53 9.30 -1.54
CA ALA A 50 -2.23 8.38 -2.63
C ALA A 50 -3.45 8.13 -3.53
N VAL A 51 -4.64 7.96 -2.95
CA VAL A 51 -5.89 7.77 -3.71
C VAL A 51 -6.22 9.01 -4.54
N LEU A 52 -6.07 10.20 -3.97
CA LEU A 52 -6.28 11.46 -4.67
C LEU A 52 -5.36 11.56 -5.88
N TYR A 53 -4.08 11.22 -5.71
CA TYR A 53 -3.12 11.19 -6.81
C TYR A 53 -3.55 10.22 -7.93
N CYS A 54 -3.99 9.00 -7.59
CA CYS A 54 -4.52 8.07 -8.58
C CYS A 54 -5.75 8.64 -9.33
N HIS A 55 -6.71 9.22 -8.59
CA HIS A 55 -7.93 9.79 -9.17
C HIS A 55 -7.64 10.98 -10.09
N GLN A 56 -6.64 11.81 -9.78
CA GLN A 56 -6.20 12.89 -10.66
C GLN A 56 -5.69 12.39 -12.02
N LEU A 57 -5.23 11.14 -12.08
CA LEU A 57 -4.79 10.47 -13.30
C LEU A 57 -5.89 9.58 -13.92
N ASN A 58 -7.15 9.72 -13.47
CA ASN A 58 -8.29 8.88 -13.87
C ASN A 58 -8.08 7.37 -13.59
N VAL A 59 -7.30 7.03 -12.56
CA VAL A 59 -7.05 5.65 -12.12
C VAL A 59 -7.76 5.37 -10.81
N ALA A 60 -8.59 4.32 -10.75
CA ALA A 60 -9.18 3.83 -9.50
C ALA A 60 -8.39 2.62 -8.98
N HIS A 61 -7.96 2.64 -7.72
CA HIS A 61 -7.18 1.55 -7.11
C HIS A 61 -8.00 0.24 -6.96
N ARG A 62 -9.31 0.37 -6.65
CA ARG A 62 -10.32 -0.72 -6.55
C ARG A 62 -10.11 -1.80 -5.47
N ASP A 63 -8.93 -1.98 -4.91
CA ASP A 63 -8.66 -2.97 -3.84
C ASP A 63 -7.93 -2.33 -2.64
N ILE A 64 -8.45 -1.23 -2.11
CA ILE A 64 -7.87 -0.55 -0.95
C ILE A 64 -8.30 -1.27 0.32
N LYS A 65 -7.35 -1.85 1.04
CA LYS A 65 -7.53 -2.56 2.31
C LYS A 65 -6.23 -2.50 3.15
N PRO A 66 -6.26 -2.75 4.47
CA PRO A 66 -5.08 -2.69 5.35
C PRO A 66 -3.95 -3.67 4.97
N GLY A 67 -4.27 -4.74 4.26
CA GLY A 67 -3.33 -5.76 3.80
C GLY A 67 -3.56 -7.10 4.48
N ARG A 68 -4.01 -8.07 3.70
CA ARG A 68 -3.49 -9.43 3.61
C ARG A 68 -3.75 -9.83 2.17
#